data_AF-A0A800H9J0-F1
#
_entry.id   AF-A0A800H9J0-F1
#
_cell.length_a   1.000
_cell.length_b   1.000
_cell.length_c   1.000
_cell.angle_alpha   90.00
_cell.angle_beta   90.00
_cell.angle_gamma   90.00
#
_symmetry.space_group_name_H-M   'P 1'
#
loop_
_entity.id
_entity.type
_entity.pdbx_description
1 polymer ?
#
loop_
_entity_poly.entity_id
_entity_poly.type
_entity_poly.pdbx_seq_one_letter_code
_entity_poly.pdbx_strand_id
1 'polypeptide(L)' 'IGAFGNLGNANRMKLQVSQIGYKVEISPVQTNGRKLHAVRAVRFKNKSEAERVGSVIKKKLGIDYRVLYRPKTFNK' A
#
# COMPACT_ATOMS: atom_id res chain seq x y z
N ILE A 1 -1.38 2.56 0.34
CA ILE A 1 -1.14 3.59 -0.69
C ILE A 1 -2.27 3.65 -1.71
N GLY A 2 -3.11 2.61 -1.83
CA GLY A 2 -4.38 2.70 -2.56
C GLY A 2 -5.23 1.45 -2.35
N ALA A 3 -6.49 1.51 -2.78
CA ALA A 3 -7.38 0.35 -2.88
C ALA A 3 -8.29 0.52 -4.10
N PHE A 4 -8.42 -0.53 -4.92
CA PHE A 4 -9.10 -0.45 -6.21
C PHE A 4 -10.10 -1.58 -6.38
N GLY A 5 -11.26 -1.30 -6.97
CA GLY A 5 -12.18 -2.36 -7.41
C GLY A 5 -11.63 -3.14 -8.62
N ASN A 6 -10.80 -2.51 -9.44
CA ASN A 6 -10.20 -3.10 -10.64
C ASN A 6 -8.74 -3.52 -10.39
N LEU A 7 -8.39 -4.78 -10.73
CA LEU A 7 -7.04 -5.32 -10.55
C LEU A 7 -5.99 -4.63 -11.44
N GLY A 8 -6.34 -4.23 -12.66
CA GLY A 8 -5.46 -3.49 -13.56
C GLY A 8 -5.01 -2.15 -12.96
N ASN A 9 -5.92 -1.40 -12.34
CA ASN A 9 -5.59 -0.17 -11.60
C ASN A 9 -4.60 -0.45 -10.44
N ALA A 10 -4.83 -1.54 -9.69
CA ALA A 10 -3.93 -1.93 -8.62
C ALA A 10 -2.53 -2.32 -9.14
N ASN A 11 -2.45 -3.04 -10.26
CA ASN A 11 -1.19 -3.42 -10.90
C ASN A 11 -0.41 -2.21 -11.42
N ARG A 12 -1.09 -1.21 -12.01
CA ARG A 12 -0.45 0.04 -12.42
C ARG A 12 0.19 0.76 -11.24
N MET A 13 -0.52 0.90 -10.13
CA MET A 13 0.02 1.52 -8.92
C MET A 13 1.18 0.71 -8.34
N LYS A 14 1.09 -0.63 -8.33
CA LYS A 14 2.19 -1.49 -7.92
C LYS A 14 3.44 -1.23 -8.77
N LEU A 15 3.30 -1.17 -10.10
CA LEU A 15 4.43 -0.94 -11.01
C LEU A 15 5.10 0.41 -10.74
N GLN A 16 4.33 1.51 -10.67
CA GLN A 16 4.85 2.85 -10.43
C GLN A 16 5.68 2.94 -9.14
N VAL A 17 5.19 2.31 -8.07
CA VAL A 17 5.84 2.38 -6.76
C VAL A 17 7.03 1.41 -6.67
N SER A 18 6.96 0.26 -7.36
CA SER A 18 8.09 -0.66 -7.50
C SER A 18 9.25 -0.04 -8.29
N GLN A 19 8.96 0.74 -9.33
CA GLN A 19 9.97 1.41 -10.17
C GLN A 19 10.82 2.43 -9.39
N ILE A 20 10.30 2.98 -8.30
CA ILE A 20 11.05 3.89 -7.42
C ILE A 20 11.73 3.18 -6.23
N GLY A 21 11.79 1.84 -6.27
CA GLY A 21 12.59 1.03 -5.35
C GLY A 21 11.86 0.46 -4.14
N TYR A 22 10.52 0.52 -4.08
CA TYR A 22 9.77 -0.01 -2.93
C TYR A 22 9.09 -1.34 -3.23
N LYS A 23 9.20 -2.29 -2.30
CA LYS A 23 8.44 -3.54 -2.36
C LYS A 23 6.96 -3.27 -2.12
N VAL A 24 6.13 -3.66 -3.08
CA VAL A 24 4.68 -3.47 -3.04
C VAL A 24 3.94 -4.78 -3.25
N GLU A 25 2.96 -5.02 -2.40
CA GLU A 25 2.06 -6.16 -2.45
C GLU A 25 0.62 -5.69 -2.71
N ILE A 26 -0.11 -6.50 -3.47
CA ILE A 26 -1.56 -6.35 -3.64
C ILE A 26 -2.21 -7.44 -2.81
N SER A 27 -3.12 -7.05 -1.92
CA SER A 27 -3.83 -7.99 -1.06
C SER A 27 -5.34 -7.73 -1.14
N PRO A 28 -6.16 -8.78 -1.26
CA PRO A 28 -7.60 -8.62 -1.26
C PRO A 28 -8.06 -8.07 0.09
N VAL A 29 -9.02 -7.15 0.08
CA VAL A 29 -9.74 -6.71 1.28
C VAL A 29 -11.23 -6.68 0.98
N GLN A 30 -12.04 -7.15 1.93
CA GLN A 30 -13.48 -6.92 1.90
C GLN A 30 -13.81 -5.68 2.71
N THR A 31 -14.68 -4.83 2.17
CA THR A 31 -15.24 -3.66 2.86
C THR A 31 -16.63 -3.38 2.31
N ASN A 32 -17.63 -3.22 3.18
CA ASN A 32 -19.01 -2.86 2.83
C ASN A 32 -19.58 -3.69 1.66
N GLY A 33 -19.40 -5.02 1.72
CA GLY A 33 -19.87 -5.95 0.68
C GLY A 33 -19.06 -5.97 -0.63
N ARG A 34 -17.99 -5.17 -0.74
CA ARG A 34 -17.14 -5.10 -1.94
C ARG A 34 -15.75 -5.68 -1.69
N LYS A 35 -15.23 -6.42 -2.66
CA LYS A 35 -13.83 -6.88 -2.69
C LYS A 35 -12.98 -5.84 -3.40
N LEU A 36 -11.95 -5.34 -2.72
CA LEU A 36 -10.97 -4.41 -3.28
C LEU A 36 -9.58 -5.04 -3.31
N HIS A 37 -8.76 -4.57 -4.23
CA HIS A 37 -7.34 -4.84 -4.37
C HIS A 37 -6.56 -3.73 -3.65
N ALA A 38 -6.19 -3.97 -2.40
CA ALA A 38 -5.43 -2.99 -1.62
C ALA A 38 -3.93 -3.07 -1.95
N VAL A 39 -3.35 -1.94 -2.35
CA VAL A 39 -1.94 -1.79 -2.71
C VAL A 39 -1.17 -1.26 -1.50
N ARG A 40 -0.14 -2.00 -1.08
CA ARG A 40 0.61 -1.76 0.16
C ARG A 40 2.12 -1.78 -0.08
N ALA A 41 2.82 -0.74 0.36
CA ALA A 41 4.26 -0.80 0.58
C ALA A 41 4.51 -1.53 1.91
N VAL A 42 5.27 -2.63 1.88
CA VAL A 42 5.35 -3.59 3.00
C VAL A 42 6.79 -4.06 3.23
N ARG A 43 7.22 -4.41 4.44
CA ARG A 43 6.76 -4.00 5.79
C ARG A 43 7.90 -3.17 6.40
N PHE A 44 7.56 -2.17 7.21
CA PHE A 44 8.53 -1.33 7.92
C PHE A 44 8.62 -1.74 9.40
N LYS A 45 9.76 -1.48 10.03
CA LYS A 45 10.07 -1.86 11.43
C LYS A 45 9.13 -1.18 12.43
N ASN A 46 8.78 0.08 12.18
CA ASN A 46 7.94 0.87 13.07
C ASN A 46 7.14 1.94 12.30
N LYS A 47 6.25 2.64 13.03
CA LYS A 47 5.39 3.69 12.48
C LYS A 47 6.20 4.83 11.86
N SER A 48 7.25 5.30 12.52
CA SER A 48 8.09 6.42 12.04
C SER A 48 8.75 6.10 10.69
N GLU A 49 9.27 4.89 10.53
CA GLU A 49 9.84 4.44 9.26
C GLU A 49 8.78 4.39 8.15
N ALA A 50 7.59 3.87 8.45
CA ALA A 50 6.48 3.83 7.51
C ALA A 50 6.00 5.24 7.12
N GLU A 51 5.98 6.19 8.05
CA GLU A 51 5.64 7.59 7.77
C GLU A 51 6.68 8.27 6.89
N ARG A 52 7.97 8.08 7.18
CA ARG A 52 9.07 8.60 6.37
C ARG A 52 8.99 8.07 4.94
N VAL A 53 8.82 6.76 4.76
CA VAL A 53 8.70 6.17 3.42
C VAL A 53 7.42 6.63 2.72
N GLY A 54 6.29 6.68 3.43
CA GLY A 54 5.04 7.21 2.90
C GLY A 54 5.17 8.64 2.39
N SER A 55 5.84 9.51 3.15
CA SER A 55 6.11 10.90 2.77
C SER A 55 6.98 11.01 1.51
N VAL A 56 8.02 10.18 1.39
CA VAL A 56 8.85 10.12 0.18
C VAL A 56 8.04 9.68 -1.04
N ILE A 57 7.21 8.65 -0.92
CA ILE A 57 6.33 8.19 -2.00
C ILE A 57 5.35 9.29 -2.40
N LYS A 58 4.72 9.96 -1.42
CA LYS A 58 3.81 11.09 -1.67
C LYS A 58 4.52 12.22 -2.41
N LYS A 59 5.71 12.62 -1.98
CA LYS A 59 6.50 13.68 -2.63
C LYS A 59 6.89 13.33 -4.07
N LYS A 60 7.23 12.07 -4.33
CA LYS A 60 7.66 11.62 -5.67
C LYS A 60 6.52 11.40 -6.65
N LEU A 61 5.38 10.88 -6.18
CA LEU A 61 4.31 10.39 -7.04
C LEU A 61 2.97 11.12 -6.87
N GLY A 62 2.86 12.03 -5.90
CA GLY A 62 1.59 12.70 -5.57
C GLY A 62 0.53 11.76 -4.95
N ILE A 63 0.92 10.58 -4.47
CA ILE A 63 0.00 9.57 -3.95
C ILE A 63 -0.17 9.74 -2.43
N ASP A 64 -1.42 9.88 -1.98
CA ASP A 64 -1.73 9.87 -0.56
C ASP A 64 -1.55 8.50 0.09
N TYR A 65 -1.27 8.51 1.40
CA TYR A 65 -1.03 7.29 2.16
C TYR A 65 -1.64 7.33 3.55
N ARG A 66 -1.81 6.14 4.11
CA ARG A 66 -2.16 5.93 5.52
C ARG A 66 -1.29 4.80 6.06
N VAL A 67 -0.66 5.03 7.20
CA VAL A 67 0.07 3.99 7.94
C VAL A 67 -0.91 3.11 8.69
N LEU A 68 -0.76 1.79 8.56
CA LEU A 68 -1.60 0.80 9.22
C LEU A 68 -0.74 -0.04 10.16
N TYR A 69 -1.22 -0.23 11.39
CA TYR A 69 -0.63 -1.20 12.30
C TYR A 69 -1.06 -2.61 11.90
N ARG A 70 -0.12 -3.41 11.38
CA ARG A 70 -0.33 -4.81 10.97
C ARG A 70 0.89 -5.69 11.32
N PRO A 71 1.00 -6.13 12.59
CA PRO A 71 2.06 -7.07 12.98
C PRO A 71 1.95 -8.39 12.20
N LYS A 72 3.03 -9.17 12.16
CA LYS A 72 3.04 -10.47 11.45
C LYS A 72 1.97 -11.44 11.98
N THR A 73 1.66 -11.35 13.26
CA THR A 73 0.61 -12.11 13.95
C THR A 73 -0.80 -11.61 13.69
N PHE A 74 -0.97 -10.52 12.95
CA PHE A 74 -2.29 -10.00 12.60
C PHE A 74 -2.94 -10.88 11.52
N ASN A 75 -3.48 -12.02 11.95
CA ASN A 75 -4.39 -12.82 11.15
C ASN A 75 -5.72 -12.07 11.05
N LYS A 76 -6.25 -11.95 9.83
CA LYS A 76 -7.53 -11.32 9.55
C LYS A 76 -8.55 -12.38 9.21
#